data_AF-A0A959AWD2-F1
#
_entry.id   AF-A0A959AWD2-F1
#
_cell.length_a   1.000
_cell.length_b   1.000
_cell.length_c   1.000
_cell.angle_alpha   90.00
_cell.angle_beta   90.00
_cell.angle_gamma   90.00
#
_symmetry.space_group_name_H-M   'P 1'
#
loop_
_entity.id
_entity.type
_entity.pdbx_description
1 polymer ?
#
loop_
_entity_poly.entity_id
_entity_poly.type
_entity_poly.pdbx_seq_one_letter_code
_entity_poly.pdbx_strand_id
1 'polypeptide(L)' 'MPKKKPQKGKPEVHDELKGFDIKINEFGEIITNFDVDKVNEFLNENVDDKKLRDRDNLKDYGAETEREEEEEE' A
#
# COMPACT_ATOMS: atom_id res chain seq x y z
N MET A 1 -3.39 -22.77 17.45
CA MET A 1 -3.73 -23.20 16.08
C MET A 1 -4.29 -22.00 15.32
N PRO A 2 -3.79 -21.67 14.12
CA PRO A 2 -4.37 -20.59 13.33
C PRO A 2 -5.80 -20.97 12.93
N LYS A 3 -6.78 -20.09 13.22
CA LYS A 3 -8.18 -20.30 12.85
C LYS A 3 -8.27 -20.34 11.32
N LYS A 4 -8.85 -21.42 10.76
CA LYS A 4 -9.16 -21.49 9.32
C LYS A 4 -10.17 -20.41 9.00
N LYS A 5 -9.81 -19.49 8.10
CA LYS A 5 -10.74 -18.48 7.60
C LYS A 5 -11.83 -19.17 6.77
N PRO A 6 -13.11 -18.83 6.98
CA PRO A 6 -14.19 -19.38 6.18
C PRO A 6 -14.02 -18.96 4.72
N GLN A 7 -14.04 -19.92 3.79
CA GLN A 7 -14.00 -19.63 2.34
C GLN A 7 -15.39 -19.29 1.75
N LYS A 8 -16.45 -19.39 2.55
CA LYS A 8 -17.81 -19.04 2.17
C LYS A 8 -18.34 -17.97 3.13
N GLY A 9 -18.90 -16.91 2.56
CA GLY A 9 -19.43 -15.77 3.32
C GLY A 9 -18.81 -14.45 2.86
N LYS A 10 -19.27 -13.35 3.47
CA LYS A 10 -18.63 -12.04 3.27
C LYS A 10 -17.26 -12.06 3.96
N PRO A 11 -16.23 -11.48 3.35
CA PRO A 11 -14.92 -11.36 4.00
C PRO A 11 -15.06 -10.58 5.31
N GLU A 12 -14.32 -11.02 6.34
CA GLU A 12 -14.12 -10.22 7.55
C GLU A 12 -13.19 -9.05 7.20
N VAL A 13 -13.74 -7.85 7.24
CA VAL A 13 -13.08 -6.59 6.90
C VAL A 13 -13.28 -5.60 8.05
N HIS A 14 -12.44 -4.57 8.11
CA HIS A 14 -12.60 -3.49 9.10
C HIS A 14 -13.98 -2.85 8.99
N ASP A 15 -14.50 -2.28 10.08
CA ASP A 15 -15.84 -1.68 10.10
C ASP A 15 -15.99 -0.59 9.02
N GLU A 16 -14.92 0.15 8.74
CA GLU A 16 -14.86 1.20 7.70
C GLU A 16 -14.87 0.66 6.27
N LEU A 17 -14.47 -0.60 6.09
CA LEU A 17 -14.46 -1.30 4.81
C LEU A 17 -15.62 -2.29 4.70
N LYS A 18 -16.65 -2.18 5.55
CA LYS A 18 -17.80 -3.09 5.54
C LYS A 18 -18.51 -3.04 4.19
N GLY A 19 -18.57 -4.19 3.52
CA GLY A 19 -19.13 -4.30 2.16
C GLY A 19 -18.08 -4.25 1.06
N PHE A 20 -16.80 -4.16 1.40
CA PHE A 20 -15.70 -4.33 0.46
C PHE A 20 -15.70 -5.75 -0.14
N ASP A 21 -15.85 -5.84 -1.45
CA ASP A 21 -15.74 -7.06 -2.25
C ASP A 21 -14.74 -6.80 -3.39
N ILE A 22 -13.83 -7.74 -3.60
CA ILE A 22 -12.77 -7.67 -4.60
C ILE A 22 -12.77 -8.97 -5.42
N LYS A 23 -12.79 -8.82 -6.74
CA LYS A 23 -12.75 -9.93 -7.69
C LYS A 23 -11.70 -9.67 -8.75
N ILE A 24 -11.02 -10.74 -9.15
CA ILE A 24 -10.04 -10.70 -10.24
C ILE A 24 -10.69 -11.37 -11.44
N ASN A 25 -10.73 -10.69 -12.58
CA ASN A 25 -11.24 -11.26 -13.81
C ASN A 25 -10.17 -12.08 -14.55
N GLU A 26 -10.55 -12.75 -15.64
CA GLU A 26 -9.63 -13.60 -16.42
C GLU A 26 -8.50 -12.83 -17.10
N PHE A 27 -8.65 -11.50 -17.23
CA PHE A 27 -7.64 -10.59 -17.77
C PHE A 27 -6.71 -10.03 -16.69
N GLY A 28 -6.89 -10.41 -15.41
CA GLY A 28 -6.10 -9.90 -14.30
C GLY A 28 -6.51 -8.50 -13.81
N GLU A 29 -7.63 -7.96 -14.28
CA GLU A 29 -8.17 -6.70 -13.81
C GLU A 29 -8.85 -6.90 -12.44
N ILE A 30 -8.63 -5.94 -11.55
CA ILE A 30 -9.20 -5.92 -10.21
C ILE A 30 -10.52 -5.16 -10.27
N ILE A 31 -11.62 -5.87 -10.03
CA ILE A 31 -12.97 -5.31 -9.95
C ILE A 31 -13.35 -5.21 -8.48
N THR A 32 -13.56 -3.99 -8.00
CA THR A 32 -14.04 -3.72 -6.65
C THR A 32 -15.33 -2.91 -6.68
N ASN A 33 -16.14 -3.04 -5.64
CA ASN A 33 -17.34 -2.21 -5.47
C ASN A 33 -17.06 -0.92 -4.68
N PHE A 34 -15.84 -0.76 -4.18
CA PHE A 34 -15.44 0.34 -3.32
C PHE A 34 -14.60 1.35 -4.10
N ASP A 35 -14.63 2.60 -3.65
CA ASP A 35 -13.85 3.65 -4.29
C ASP A 35 -12.36 3.44 -4.02
N VAL A 36 -11.53 3.55 -5.06
CA VAL A 36 -10.07 3.36 -4.98
C VAL A 36 -9.47 4.42 -4.06
N ASP A 37 -9.99 5.64 -4.08
CA ASP A 37 -9.50 6.74 -3.27
C ASP A 37 -9.66 6.46 -1.77
N LYS A 38 -10.82 5.92 -1.37
CA LYS A 38 -11.08 5.53 0.03
C LYS A 38 -10.18 4.39 0.51
N VAL A 39 -9.89 3.45 -0.37
CA VAL A 39 -8.97 2.34 -0.05
C VAL A 39 -7.55 2.88 0.14
N ASN A 40 -7.12 3.82 -0.71
CA ASN A 40 -5.80 4.43 -0.59
C ASN A 40 -5.66 5.24 0.71
N GLU A 41 -6.68 6.03 1.07
CA GLU A 41 -6.70 6.79 2.32
C GLU A 41 -6.57 5.85 3.53
N PHE A 42 -7.40 4.81 3.59
CA PHE A 42 -7.33 3.81 4.65
C PHE A 42 -5.96 3.13 4.76
N LEU A 43 -5.35 2.79 3.61
CA LEU A 43 -4.02 2.17 3.58
C LEU A 43 -2.93 3.13 4.04
N ASN A 44 -2.96 4.39 3.61
CA ASN A 44 -1.98 5.40 4.01
C ASN A 44 -2.03 5.70 5.52
N GLU A 45 -3.20 5.62 6.15
CA GLU A 45 -3.35 5.83 7.60
C GLU A 45 -2.93 4.62 8.43
N ASN A 46 -3.28 3.41 8.00
CA ASN A 46 -3.15 2.20 8.81
C ASN A 46 -1.94 1.33 8.47
N VAL A 47 -1.30 1.56 7.32
CA VAL A 47 -0.22 0.73 6.81
C VAL A 47 0.97 1.59 6.40
N ASP A 48 2.16 1.26 6.90
CA ASP A 48 3.39 1.89 6.43
C ASP A 48 3.62 1.59 4.95
N ASP A 49 3.88 2.64 4.16
CA ASP A 49 4.24 2.48 2.75
C ASP A 49 5.64 1.85 2.60
N LYS A 50 5.66 0.56 2.28
CA LYS A 50 6.90 -0.20 2.08
C LYS A 50 7.78 0.35 0.96
N LYS A 51 7.21 1.06 -0.03
CA LYS A 51 7.98 1.65 -1.14
C LYS A 51 8.82 2.84 -0.67
N LEU A 52 8.43 3.50 0.42
CA LEU A 52 9.16 4.64 0.97
C LEU A 52 10.25 4.23 1.97
N ARG A 53 10.12 3.05 2.59
CA ARG A 53 11.12 2.51 3.53
C ARG A 53 12.52 2.42 2.93
N ASP A 54 12.61 2.04 1.66
CA ASP A 54 13.90 1.92 0.98
C ASP A 54 14.46 3.28 0.54
N ARG A 55 13.61 4.32 0.43
CA ARG A 55 14.07 5.69 0.11
C ARG A 55 14.67 6.41 1.31
N ASP A 56 14.19 6.14 2.53
CA ASP A 56 14.80 6.74 3.73
C ASP A 56 16.22 6.20 3.97
N ASN A 57 16.50 4.94 3.60
CA ASN A 57 17.88 4.41 3.58
C ASN A 57 18.74 4.99 2.44
N LEU A 58 18.13 5.51 1.37
CA LEU A 58 18.84 6.13 0.24
C LEU A 58 19.17 7.61 0.50
N LYS A 59 18.41 8.30 1.34
CA LYS A 59 18.69 9.71 1.71
C LYS A 59 20.03 9.89 2.41
N ASP A 60 20.57 8.83 3.03
CA ASP A 60 21.91 8.86 3.64
C ASP A 60 23.04 8.88 2.58
N TYR A 61 22.78 8.33 1.38
CA TYR A 61 23.76 8.24 0.30
C TYR A 61 23.62 9.31 -0.79
N GLY A 62 22.52 10.08 -0.80
CA GLY A 62 22.26 11.12 -1.81
C GLY A 62 22.66 12.54 -1.39
N ALA A 63 23.03 12.76 -0.13
CA ALA A 63 23.43 14.08 0.38
C ALA A 63 24.92 14.39 0.17
N GLU A 64 25.71 13.43 -0.32
CA GLU A 64 27.13 13.63 -0.66
C GLU A 64 27.29 14.14 -2.09
N THR A 65 26.46 13.67 -3.04
CA THR A 65 26.56 14.06 -4.46
C THR A 65 26.15 15.50 -4.74
N GLU A 66 25.20 16.07 -3.98
CA GLU A 66 24.77 17.46 -4.19
C GLU A 66 25.73 18.50 -3.56
N ARG A 67 26.56 18.10 -2.58
CA ARG A 67 27.60 19.00 -2.03
C ARG A 67 28.86 19.07 -2.88
N GLU A 68 29.22 17.99 -3.56
CA GLU A 68 30.38 17.97 -4.47
C GLU A 68 30.11 18.82 -5.72
N GLU A 69 28.87 18.87 -6.22
CA GLU A 69 28.50 19.71 -7.37
C GLU A 69 28.45 21.22 -7.04
N GLU A 70 28.17 21.62 -5.79
CA GLU A 70 28.22 23.04 -5.35
C GLU A 70 29.64 23.52 -5.00
N GLU A 71 30.60 22.63 -4.71
CA GLU A 71 32.01 23.00 -4.45
C GLU A 71 32.88 23.10 -5.73
N GLU A 72 32.41 22.58 -6.87
CA GLU A 72 33.09 22.66 -8.16
C GLU A 72 32.65 23.85 -9.06
N GLU A 73 31.69 24.70 -8.63
CA GLU A 73 31.30 25.96 -9.30
C GLU A 73 31.88 27.21 -8.63
#